data_AF-A2ENP3-F1
#
_entry.id   AF-A2ENP3-F1
#
_cell.length_a   1.000
_cell.length_b   1.000
_cell.length_c   1.000
_cell.angle_alpha   90.00
_cell.angle_beta   90.00
_cell.angle_gamma   90.00
#
_symmetry.space_group_name_H-M   'P 1'
#
loop_
_entity.id
_entity.type
_entity.pdbx_description
1 polymer ?
#
loop_
_entity_poly.entity_id
_entity_poly.type
_entity_poly.pdbx_seq_one_letter_code
_entity_poly.pdbx_strand_id
1 'polypeptide(L)'
;MLDKSLNSYSLYIFLSGNSCINILANFLDNGIFEIDDKSNEFLDLFHIASELKIDAILNYYHKNVQVSNELSLKNVIDFYEKAISSGDKKKQKNCIDFIAKNFQKLDQSALKILMLHHGFDFCERILTNELLQVNSEDDICSFIVSLCQKNHNFTDLLHYIHLEFCKPETKDMVYNFGRDNNLQSVLYEVFYKTIRNRERKPLEISEQFYQNIDTITTLPDINMKSSSAQLGNLSMINKPNSDFVTFDEEKS
;
A
#
# COMPACT_ATOMS: atom_id res chain seq x y z
N MET A 1 -23.09 23.69 36.96
CA MET A 1 -22.79 24.97 36.26
C MET A 1 -22.35 24.59 34.86
N LEU A 2 -23.17 24.87 33.85
CA LEU A 2 -22.71 24.82 32.45
C LEU A 2 -21.90 26.09 32.21
N ASP A 3 -20.62 25.92 31.93
CA ASP A 3 -19.74 27.02 31.55
C ASP A 3 -20.27 27.63 30.24
N LYS A 4 -20.75 28.88 30.30
CA LYS A 4 -21.34 29.61 29.17
C LYS A 4 -20.28 30.29 28.30
N SER A 5 -18.99 30.02 28.53
CA SER A 5 -17.89 30.65 27.77
C SER A 5 -17.65 30.01 26.39
N LEU A 6 -18.12 28.77 26.17
CA LEU A 6 -18.02 28.07 24.89
C LEU A 6 -19.33 28.19 24.11
N ASN A 7 -19.36 29.10 23.13
CA ASN A 7 -20.52 29.26 22.23
C ASN A 7 -20.61 28.15 21.17
N SER A 8 -19.49 27.51 20.82
CA SER A 8 -19.44 26.38 19.88
C SER A 8 -18.12 25.62 20.00
N TYR A 9 -18.16 24.29 19.90
CA TYR A 9 -17.01 23.41 19.71
C TYR A 9 -17.20 22.64 18.40
N SER A 10 -16.16 22.56 17.59
CA SER A 10 -16.20 21.84 16.31
C SER A 10 -15.20 20.69 16.35
N LEU A 11 -15.67 19.51 15.99
CA LEU A 11 -14.91 18.28 16.05
C LEU A 11 -15.04 17.53 14.73
N TYR A 12 -13.92 17.01 14.23
CA TYR A 12 -13.86 16.24 12.99
C TYR A 12 -13.47 14.81 13.32
N ILE A 13 -14.45 13.90 13.30
CA ILE A 13 -14.24 12.46 13.53
C ILE A 13 -14.70 11.69 12.30
N PHE A 14 -13.92 10.69 11.91
CA PHE A 14 -14.30 9.77 10.86
C PHE A 14 -15.19 8.66 11.43
N LEU A 15 -16.43 8.62 10.95
CA LEU A 15 -17.43 7.65 11.39
C LEU A 15 -17.71 6.65 10.26
N SER A 16 -18.06 5.42 10.64
CA SER A 16 -18.60 4.40 9.73
C SER A 16 -19.98 4.81 9.18
N GLY A 17 -20.79 5.46 10.01
CA GLY A 17 -22.14 5.90 9.65
C GLY A 17 -22.73 6.92 10.62
N ASN A 18 -23.79 7.61 10.18
CA ASN A 18 -24.43 8.68 10.96
C ASN A 18 -25.38 8.16 12.06
N SER A 19 -25.65 6.86 12.12
CA SER A 19 -26.52 6.23 13.14
C SER A 19 -25.99 6.48 14.56
N CYS A 20 -24.67 6.45 14.75
CA CYS A 20 -24.04 6.72 16.05
C CYS A 20 -24.32 8.13 16.58
N ILE A 21 -24.51 9.13 15.70
CA ILE A 21 -24.84 10.52 16.09
C ILE A 21 -26.21 10.57 16.75
N ASN A 22 -27.18 9.81 16.22
CA ASN A 22 -28.52 9.74 16.80
C ASN A 22 -28.49 9.05 18.17
N ILE A 23 -27.67 8.01 18.33
CA ILE A 23 -27.48 7.33 19.62
C ILE A 23 -26.84 8.29 20.64
N LEU A 24 -25.82 9.03 20.23
CA LEU A 24 -25.18 10.03 21.08
C LEU A 24 -26.14 11.15 21.48
N ALA A 25 -26.93 11.67 20.53
CA ALA A 25 -27.94 12.69 20.81
C ALA A 25 -28.99 12.19 21.82
N ASN A 26 -29.49 10.97 21.62
CA ASN A 26 -30.44 10.36 22.55
C ASN A 26 -29.84 10.16 23.96
N PHE A 27 -28.56 9.79 24.04
CA PHE A 27 -27.85 9.69 25.30
C PHE A 27 -27.69 11.05 26.00
N LEU A 28 -27.34 12.11 25.25
CA LEU A 28 -27.18 13.45 25.80
C LEU A 28 -28.50 14.06 26.26
N ASP A 29 -29.58 13.84 25.50
CA ASP A 29 -30.90 14.42 25.78
C ASP A 29 -31.66 13.64 26.87
N ASN A 30 -31.63 12.30 26.81
CA ASN A 30 -32.48 11.44 27.62
C ASN A 30 -31.71 10.54 28.61
N GLY A 31 -30.37 10.50 28.53
CA GLY A 31 -29.55 9.59 29.33
C GLY A 31 -29.67 8.11 28.93
N ILE A 32 -30.34 7.81 27.81
CA ILE A 32 -30.58 6.44 27.35
C ILE A 32 -29.46 6.03 26.38
N PHE A 33 -28.81 4.91 26.68
CA PHE A 33 -27.74 4.34 25.89
C PHE A 33 -28.08 2.89 25.53
N GLU A 34 -28.52 2.66 24.30
CA GLU A 34 -28.84 1.34 23.78
C GLU A 34 -28.06 1.12 22.49
N ILE A 35 -27.12 0.18 22.51
CA ILE A 35 -26.30 -0.16 21.35
C ILE A 35 -25.99 -1.65 21.36
N ASP A 36 -25.89 -2.24 20.17
CA ASP A 36 -25.34 -3.58 20.02
C ASP A 36 -23.82 -3.50 20.09
N ASP A 37 -23.23 -4.15 21.09
CA ASP A 37 -21.79 -4.14 21.38
C ASP A 37 -20.93 -4.69 20.21
N LYS A 38 -21.53 -5.33 19.19
CA LYS A 38 -20.83 -5.85 18.00
C LYS A 38 -20.94 -4.98 16.75
N SER A 39 -21.63 -3.85 16.86
CA SER A 39 -21.90 -2.96 15.74
C SER A 39 -20.72 -2.02 15.47
N ASN A 40 -20.55 -1.59 14.21
CA ASN A 40 -19.53 -0.58 13.87
C ASN A 40 -19.82 0.76 14.56
N GLU A 41 -21.11 1.02 14.83
CA GLU A 41 -21.58 2.13 15.64
C GLU A 41 -20.97 2.16 17.04
N PHE A 42 -20.66 1.00 17.62
CA PHE A 42 -20.05 0.92 18.96
C PHE A 42 -18.62 1.45 18.97
N LEU A 43 -17.85 1.13 17.93
CA LEU A 43 -16.48 1.63 17.74
C LEU A 43 -16.50 3.14 17.44
N ASP A 44 -17.37 3.58 16.54
CA ASP A 44 -17.56 5.01 16.24
C ASP A 44 -17.89 5.82 17.50
N LEU A 45 -18.78 5.29 18.34
CA LEU A 45 -19.22 5.94 19.57
C LEU A 45 -18.13 5.96 20.63
N PHE A 46 -17.28 4.92 20.69
CA PHE A 46 -16.06 4.93 21.49
C PHE A 46 -15.10 6.04 21.04
N HIS A 47 -14.86 6.19 19.73
CA HIS A 47 -13.99 7.25 19.21
C HIS A 47 -14.53 8.64 19.53
N ILE A 48 -15.84 8.87 19.34
CA ILE A 48 -16.49 10.14 19.74
C ILE A 48 -16.35 10.40 21.23
N ALA A 49 -16.63 9.39 22.06
CA ALA A 49 -16.54 9.51 23.50
C ALA A 49 -15.11 9.74 23.99
N SER A 50 -14.11 9.15 23.32
CA SER A 50 -12.69 9.34 23.63
C SER A 50 -12.27 10.78 23.39
N GLU A 51 -12.64 11.32 22.23
CA GLU A 51 -12.29 12.67 21.83
C GLU A 51 -13.03 13.74 22.65
N LEU A 52 -14.32 13.51 22.95
CA LEU A 52 -15.13 14.37 23.81
C LEU A 52 -14.92 14.13 25.31
N LYS A 53 -14.14 13.11 25.69
CA LYS A 53 -13.89 12.68 27.08
C LYS A 53 -15.19 12.40 27.86
N ILE A 54 -16.12 11.67 27.24
CA ILE A 54 -17.38 11.25 27.85
C ILE A 54 -17.14 9.95 28.63
N ASP A 55 -16.73 10.08 29.89
CA ASP A 55 -16.36 8.96 30.76
C ASP A 55 -17.44 7.87 30.88
N ALA A 56 -18.72 8.24 30.83
CA ALA A 56 -19.82 7.28 30.92
C ALA A 56 -19.79 6.25 29.78
N ILE A 57 -19.57 6.71 28.55
CA ILE A 57 -19.51 5.85 27.35
C ILE A 57 -18.19 5.08 27.34
N LEU A 58 -17.08 5.73 27.69
CA LEU A 58 -15.77 5.06 27.78
C LEU A 58 -15.77 3.92 28.80
N ASN A 59 -16.33 4.15 29.99
CA ASN A 59 -16.46 3.14 31.02
C ASN A 59 -17.40 2.00 30.59
N TYR A 60 -18.49 2.31 29.90
CA TYR A 60 -19.37 1.30 29.31
C TYR A 60 -18.61 0.43 28.31
N TYR A 61 -17.86 1.06 27.39
CA TYR A 61 -17.04 0.36 26.40
C TYR A 61 -16.01 -0.55 27.07
N HIS A 62 -15.21 -0.03 28.00
CA HIS A 62 -14.19 -0.84 28.69
C HIS A 62 -14.76 -1.98 29.54
N LYS A 63 -16.00 -1.85 30.03
CA LYS A 63 -16.68 -2.89 30.80
C LYS A 63 -17.24 -4.01 29.92
N ASN A 64 -17.80 -3.66 28.76
CA ASN A 64 -18.51 -4.60 27.91
C ASN A 64 -17.62 -5.25 26.84
N VAL A 65 -16.52 -4.59 26.47
CA VAL A 65 -15.47 -5.21 25.67
C VAL A 65 -14.70 -6.21 26.55
N GLN A 66 -15.21 -7.44 26.60
CA GLN A 66 -14.48 -8.58 27.13
C GLN A 66 -13.40 -8.97 26.13
N VAL A 67 -12.28 -8.27 26.20
CA VAL A 67 -11.06 -8.64 25.50
C VAL A 67 -10.62 -10.01 26.05
N SER A 68 -10.88 -11.10 25.31
CA SER A 68 -10.34 -12.42 25.64
C SER A 68 -8.83 -12.31 25.82
N ASN A 69 -8.21 -13.13 26.68
CA ASN A 69 -6.76 -13.05 26.89
C ASN A 69 -5.94 -13.27 25.61
N GLU A 70 -6.53 -13.91 24.60
CA GLU A 70 -5.90 -14.22 23.32
C GLU A 70 -6.34 -13.25 22.22
N LEU A 71 -5.36 -12.79 21.44
CA LEU A 71 -5.53 -11.91 20.29
C LEU A 71 -6.10 -12.69 19.09
N SER A 72 -7.13 -12.15 18.45
CA SER A 72 -7.84 -12.78 17.33
C SER A 72 -8.31 -11.75 16.30
N LEU A 73 -8.76 -12.22 15.13
CA LEU A 73 -9.32 -11.36 14.07
C LEU A 73 -10.51 -10.52 14.54
N LYS A 74 -11.27 -11.01 15.52
CA LYS A 74 -12.50 -10.36 16.00
C LYS A 74 -12.27 -9.29 17.05
N ASN A 75 -11.14 -9.34 17.76
CA ASN A 75 -10.91 -8.49 18.93
C ASN A 75 -9.63 -7.64 18.82
N VAL A 76 -8.87 -7.74 17.71
CA VAL A 76 -7.59 -7.03 17.58
C VAL A 76 -7.73 -5.51 17.65
N ILE A 77 -8.84 -4.97 17.15
CA ILE A 77 -9.14 -3.53 17.20
C ILE A 77 -9.33 -3.10 18.66
N ASP A 78 -10.22 -3.77 19.37
CA ASP A 78 -10.48 -3.54 20.80
C ASP A 78 -9.22 -3.72 21.66
N PHE A 79 -8.41 -4.74 21.36
CA PHE A 79 -7.12 -4.98 22.00
C PHE A 79 -6.17 -3.81 21.81
N TYR A 80 -6.12 -3.25 20.60
CA TYR A 80 -5.28 -2.12 20.28
C TYR A 80 -5.71 -0.87 21.02
N GLU A 81 -7.01 -0.55 21.03
CA GLU A 81 -7.56 0.60 21.77
C GLU A 81 -7.26 0.51 23.27
N LYS A 82 -7.40 -0.68 23.86
CA LYS A 82 -7.04 -0.92 25.26
C LYS A 82 -5.53 -0.78 25.49
N ALA A 83 -4.71 -1.22 24.54
CA ALA A 83 -3.26 -1.08 24.62
C ALA A 83 -2.80 0.38 24.50
N ILE A 84 -3.50 1.20 23.73
CA ILE A 84 -3.29 2.66 23.69
C ILE A 84 -3.70 3.29 25.01
N SER A 85 -4.92 3.02 25.47
CA SER A 85 -5.47 3.60 26.71
C SER A 85 -4.61 3.29 27.94
N SER A 86 -3.97 2.10 27.97
CA SER A 86 -3.05 1.67 29.03
C SER A 86 -1.58 2.07 28.80
N GLY A 87 -1.24 2.64 27.64
CA GLY A 87 0.14 2.98 27.29
C GLY A 87 1.08 1.78 27.07
N ASP A 88 0.53 0.57 26.92
CA ASP A 88 1.30 -0.67 26.77
C ASP A 88 1.86 -0.82 25.35
N LYS A 89 3.02 -0.22 25.10
CA LYS A 89 3.71 -0.24 23.80
C LYS A 89 3.99 -1.66 23.27
N LYS A 90 4.20 -2.64 24.16
CA LYS A 90 4.46 -4.03 23.75
C LYS A 90 3.18 -4.64 23.18
N LYS A 91 2.04 -4.45 23.85
CA LYS A 91 0.75 -4.89 23.32
C LYS A 91 0.38 -4.14 22.03
N GLN A 92 0.63 -2.84 21.95
CA GLN A 92 0.41 -2.07 20.72
C GLN A 92 1.19 -2.66 19.55
N LYS A 93 2.49 -2.96 19.74
CA LYS A 93 3.31 -3.63 18.71
C LYS A 93 2.74 -4.99 18.32
N ASN A 94 2.41 -5.83 19.29
CA ASN A 94 1.83 -7.15 19.01
C ASN A 94 0.53 -7.07 18.20
N CYS A 95 -0.31 -6.06 18.46
CA CYS A 95 -1.53 -5.83 17.69
C CYS A 95 -1.21 -5.40 16.27
N ILE A 96 -0.26 -4.48 16.07
CA ILE A 96 0.18 -4.04 14.74
C ILE A 96 0.74 -5.22 13.94
N ASP A 97 1.60 -6.04 14.55
CA ASP A 97 2.17 -7.24 13.94
C ASP A 97 1.07 -8.24 13.54
N PHE A 98 0.04 -8.39 14.40
CA PHE A 98 -1.11 -9.23 14.10
C PHE A 98 -1.99 -8.68 12.98
N ILE A 99 -2.21 -7.36 12.95
CA ILE A 99 -2.95 -6.67 11.89
C ILE A 99 -2.23 -6.84 10.56
N ALA A 100 -0.93 -6.56 10.51
CA ALA A 100 -0.12 -6.71 9.31
C ALA A 100 -0.18 -8.15 8.77
N LYS A 101 0.03 -9.14 9.65
CA LYS A 101 -0.03 -10.57 9.29
C LYS A 101 -1.39 -11.03 8.78
N ASN A 102 -2.47 -10.37 9.18
CA ASN A 102 -3.83 -10.75 8.82
C ASN A 102 -4.56 -9.67 8.05
N PHE A 103 -3.82 -8.76 7.39
CA PHE A 103 -4.35 -7.52 6.83
C PHE A 103 -5.60 -7.76 5.96
N GLN A 104 -5.51 -8.73 5.05
CA GLN A 104 -6.59 -9.11 4.12
C GLN A 104 -7.77 -9.85 4.78
N LYS A 105 -7.55 -10.46 5.95
CA LYS A 105 -8.58 -11.25 6.66
C LYS A 105 -9.42 -10.40 7.62
N LEU A 106 -8.96 -9.20 7.91
CA LEU A 106 -9.67 -8.25 8.76
C LEU A 106 -10.78 -7.56 7.97
N ASP A 107 -11.80 -7.09 8.70
CA ASP A 107 -12.80 -6.20 8.13
C ASP A 107 -12.11 -4.90 7.68
N GLN A 108 -12.05 -4.72 6.36
CA GLN A 108 -11.40 -3.56 5.73
C GLN A 108 -12.07 -2.25 6.11
N SER A 109 -13.38 -2.26 6.38
CA SER A 109 -14.12 -1.05 6.77
C SER A 109 -13.71 -0.60 8.17
N ALA A 110 -13.68 -1.55 9.12
CA ALA A 110 -13.27 -1.29 10.49
C ALA A 110 -11.78 -0.91 10.56
N LEU A 111 -10.91 -1.60 9.81
CA LEU A 111 -9.48 -1.27 9.73
C LEU A 111 -9.25 0.14 9.18
N LYS A 112 -10.03 0.55 8.17
CA LYS A 112 -9.94 1.90 7.59
C LYS A 112 -10.29 2.98 8.62
N ILE A 113 -11.33 2.77 9.42
CA ILE A 113 -11.72 3.71 10.49
C ILE A 113 -10.61 3.81 11.53
N LEU A 114 -10.08 2.66 11.95
CA LEU A 114 -8.96 2.60 12.90
C LEU A 114 -7.75 3.39 12.39
N MET A 115 -7.39 3.21 11.12
CA MET A 115 -6.29 3.93 10.47
C MET A 115 -6.50 5.44 10.40
N LEU A 116 -7.72 5.87 10.06
CA LEU A 116 -8.07 7.30 10.03
C LEU A 116 -8.01 7.92 11.42
N HIS A 117 -8.39 7.18 12.46
CA HIS A 117 -8.39 7.66 13.84
C HIS A 117 -6.97 7.76 14.43
N HIS A 118 -6.12 6.75 14.20
CA HIS A 118 -4.75 6.75 14.75
C HIS A 118 -3.70 7.46 13.89
N GLY A 119 -4.10 7.89 12.70
CA GLY A 119 -3.28 8.76 11.86
C GLY A 119 -2.17 8.05 11.10
N PHE A 120 -1.30 8.86 10.49
CA PHE A 120 -0.29 8.43 9.53
C PHE A 120 0.70 7.42 10.12
N ASP A 121 1.28 7.71 11.28
CA ASP A 121 2.31 6.86 11.92
C ASP A 121 1.82 5.43 12.17
N PHE A 122 0.54 5.26 12.52
CA PHE A 122 -0.05 3.94 12.69
C PHE A 122 -0.16 3.20 11.36
N CYS A 123 -0.59 3.88 10.31
CA CYS A 123 -0.69 3.33 8.97
C CYS A 123 0.68 2.91 8.43
N GLU A 124 1.66 3.80 8.55
CA GLU A 124 3.05 3.54 8.15
C GLU A 124 3.57 2.27 8.83
N ARG A 125 3.41 2.15 10.16
CA ARG A 125 3.88 0.99 10.92
C ARG A 125 3.25 -0.34 10.50
N ILE A 126 2.03 -0.31 9.94
CA ILE A 126 1.39 -1.51 9.37
C ILE A 126 1.97 -1.81 7.99
N LEU A 127 2.09 -0.80 7.13
CA LEU A 127 2.55 -0.95 5.75
C LEU A 127 4.04 -1.33 5.66
N THR A 128 4.88 -0.83 6.57
CA THR A 128 6.31 -1.17 6.63
C THR A 128 6.59 -2.40 7.47
N ASN A 129 5.57 -3.12 7.95
CA ASN A 129 5.76 -4.26 8.82
C ASN A 129 6.27 -5.47 8.02
N GLU A 130 7.33 -6.12 8.50
CA GLU A 130 7.91 -7.32 7.88
C GLU A 130 6.92 -8.49 7.81
N LEU A 131 5.91 -8.52 8.68
CA LEU A 131 4.88 -9.54 8.72
C LEU A 131 3.67 -9.23 7.84
N LEU A 132 3.67 -8.11 7.10
CA LEU A 132 2.55 -7.73 6.25
C LEU A 132 2.26 -8.83 5.22
N GLN A 133 1.03 -9.36 5.23
CA GLN A 133 0.56 -10.36 4.28
C GLN A 133 -0.59 -9.82 3.46
N VAL A 134 -0.37 -9.71 2.16
CA VAL A 134 -1.37 -9.29 1.18
C VAL A 134 -1.42 -10.25 0.01
N ASN A 135 -2.58 -10.30 -0.66
CA ASN A 135 -2.77 -11.16 -1.82
C ASN A 135 -2.14 -10.54 -3.06
N SER A 136 -2.28 -9.23 -3.21
CA SER A 136 -1.69 -8.46 -4.30
C SER A 136 -1.36 -7.03 -3.87
N GLU A 137 -0.39 -6.43 -4.57
CA GLU A 137 -0.06 -5.02 -4.40
C GLU A 137 -1.23 -4.10 -4.83
N ASP A 138 -2.07 -4.58 -5.75
CA ASP A 138 -3.29 -3.88 -6.18
C ASP A 138 -4.26 -3.67 -5.01
N ASP A 139 -4.37 -4.65 -4.10
CA ASP A 139 -5.27 -4.57 -2.95
C ASP A 139 -4.80 -3.50 -1.95
N ILE A 140 -3.48 -3.46 -1.67
CA ILE A 140 -2.89 -2.39 -0.84
C ILE A 140 -3.13 -1.03 -1.50
N CYS A 141 -2.86 -0.96 -2.81
CA CYS A 141 -2.94 0.28 -3.55
C CYS A 141 -4.36 0.85 -3.55
N SER A 142 -5.35 0.02 -3.85
CA SER A 142 -6.76 0.43 -3.80
C SER A 142 -7.21 0.82 -2.39
N PHE A 143 -6.75 0.10 -1.36
CA PHE A 143 -7.02 0.43 0.03
C PHE A 143 -6.46 1.81 0.42
N ILE A 144 -5.19 2.09 0.11
CA ILE A 144 -4.53 3.37 0.41
C ILE A 144 -5.18 4.51 -0.37
N VAL A 145 -5.48 4.35 -1.66
CA VAL A 145 -6.20 5.38 -2.43
C VAL A 145 -7.54 5.68 -1.77
N SER A 146 -8.26 4.65 -1.31
CA SER A 146 -9.52 4.84 -0.61
C SER A 146 -9.36 5.58 0.73
N LEU A 147 -8.24 5.42 1.43
CA LEU A 147 -7.90 6.20 2.63
C LEU A 147 -7.62 7.67 2.27
N CYS A 148 -6.83 7.90 1.23
CA CYS A 148 -6.48 9.24 0.75
C CYS A 148 -7.72 10.03 0.32
N GLN A 149 -8.71 9.37 -0.29
CA GLN A 149 -10.00 9.98 -0.64
C GLN A 149 -10.79 10.48 0.59
N LYS A 150 -10.61 9.87 1.76
CA LYS A 150 -11.25 10.33 3.00
C LYS A 150 -10.43 11.42 3.70
N ASN A 151 -9.11 11.34 3.61
CA ASN A 151 -8.21 12.33 4.21
C ASN A 151 -6.91 12.44 3.41
N HIS A 152 -6.66 13.63 2.87
CA HIS A 152 -5.51 13.90 2.00
C HIS A 152 -4.17 13.84 2.75
N ASN A 153 -4.16 13.86 4.08
CA ASN A 153 -2.92 13.72 4.86
C ASN A 153 -2.25 12.34 4.69
N PHE A 154 -2.97 11.37 4.14
CA PHE A 154 -2.44 10.03 3.89
C PHE A 154 -1.81 9.87 2.51
N THR A 155 -1.75 10.91 1.68
CA THR A 155 -1.20 10.81 0.32
C THR A 155 0.25 10.33 0.28
N ASP A 156 1.01 10.63 1.32
CA ASP A 156 2.40 10.18 1.43
C ASP A 156 2.51 8.66 1.63
N LEU A 157 1.44 7.98 2.03
CA LEU A 157 1.39 6.51 2.08
C LEU A 157 1.54 5.88 0.70
N LEU A 158 1.27 6.63 -0.39
CA LEU A 158 1.47 6.14 -1.75
C LEU A 158 2.93 5.80 -2.05
N HIS A 159 3.89 6.37 -1.32
CA HIS A 159 5.32 6.06 -1.47
C HIS A 159 5.72 4.66 -0.99
N TYR A 160 4.87 4.02 -0.19
CA TYR A 160 5.12 2.67 0.33
C TYR A 160 4.53 1.58 -0.58
N ILE A 161 3.84 1.97 -1.66
CA ILE A 161 3.29 1.03 -2.63
C ILE A 161 4.35 0.72 -3.70
N HIS A 162 4.54 -0.56 -3.97
CA HIS A 162 5.37 -1.04 -5.07
C HIS A 162 4.57 -1.10 -6.37
N LEU A 163 4.26 0.07 -6.95
CA LEU A 163 3.48 0.14 -8.20
C LEU A 163 4.07 -0.70 -9.34
N GLU A 164 5.35 -1.07 -9.30
CA GLU A 164 5.94 -2.00 -10.26
C GLU A 164 5.19 -3.33 -10.36
N PHE A 165 4.70 -3.85 -9.23
CA PHE A 165 3.94 -5.10 -9.12
C PHE A 165 2.43 -4.94 -9.32
N CYS A 166 1.93 -3.70 -9.43
CA CYS A 166 0.51 -3.44 -9.71
C CYS A 166 0.16 -3.69 -11.18
N LYS A 167 -1.10 -4.04 -11.42
CA LYS A 167 -1.67 -4.13 -12.78
C LYS A 167 -1.80 -2.74 -13.43
N PRO A 168 -1.87 -2.67 -14.78
CA PRO A 168 -2.05 -1.42 -15.50
C PRO A 168 -3.27 -0.62 -15.03
N GLU A 169 -4.39 -1.28 -14.75
CA GLU A 169 -5.63 -0.61 -14.34
C GLU A 169 -5.46 0.11 -12.99
N THR A 170 -4.75 -0.52 -12.05
CA THR A 170 -4.42 0.06 -10.75
C THR A 170 -3.48 1.26 -10.89
N LYS A 171 -2.49 1.19 -11.80
CA LYS A 171 -1.60 2.31 -12.11
C LYS A 171 -2.38 3.51 -12.65
N ASP A 172 -3.31 3.26 -13.56
CA ASP A 172 -4.17 4.30 -14.11
C ASP A 172 -5.07 4.92 -13.04
N MET A 173 -5.61 4.11 -12.13
CA MET A 173 -6.38 4.59 -10.97
C MET A 173 -5.56 5.55 -10.09
N VAL A 174 -4.31 5.20 -9.76
CA VAL A 174 -3.44 6.07 -8.94
C VAL A 174 -3.10 7.36 -9.68
N TYR A 175 -2.77 7.25 -10.98
CA TYR A 175 -2.47 8.41 -11.81
C TYR A 175 -3.67 9.38 -11.88
N ASN A 176 -4.87 8.86 -12.15
CA ASN A 176 -6.08 9.67 -12.19
C ASN A 176 -6.38 10.29 -10.82
N PHE A 177 -6.28 9.52 -9.74
CA PHE A 177 -6.47 10.02 -8.38
C PHE A 177 -5.53 11.20 -8.07
N GLY A 178 -4.23 11.06 -8.34
CA GLY A 178 -3.29 12.13 -8.05
C GLY A 178 -3.41 13.32 -9.00
N ARG A 179 -3.81 13.12 -10.27
CA ARG A 179 -4.13 14.22 -11.19
C ARG A 179 -5.31 15.04 -10.66
N ASP A 180 -6.39 14.35 -10.28
CA ASP A 180 -7.64 15.00 -9.87
C ASP A 180 -7.50 15.71 -8.51
N ASN A 181 -6.52 15.33 -7.69
CA ASN A 181 -6.22 15.95 -6.39
C ASN A 181 -4.96 16.83 -6.39
N ASN A 182 -4.42 17.19 -7.56
CA ASN A 182 -3.22 18.04 -7.71
C ASN A 182 -1.95 17.49 -7.01
N LEU A 183 -1.80 16.18 -6.89
CA LEU A 183 -0.69 15.49 -6.23
C LEU A 183 0.48 15.18 -7.18
N GLN A 184 0.80 16.11 -8.08
CA GLN A 184 1.76 15.87 -9.17
C GLN A 184 3.17 15.54 -8.66
N SER A 185 3.61 16.15 -7.55
CA SER A 185 4.91 15.86 -6.93
C SER A 185 4.98 14.43 -6.40
N VAL A 186 3.98 14.02 -5.62
CA VAL A 186 3.86 12.66 -5.06
C VAL A 186 3.77 11.63 -6.18
N LEU A 187 2.91 11.87 -7.19
CA LEU A 187 2.83 10.99 -8.35
C LEU A 187 4.16 10.88 -9.09
N TYR A 188 4.85 12.00 -9.30
CA TYR A 188 6.15 11.97 -9.96
C TYR A 188 7.13 11.07 -9.20
N GLU A 189 7.23 11.20 -7.88
CA GLU A 189 8.15 10.37 -7.08
C GLU A 189 7.77 8.89 -7.11
N VAL A 190 6.49 8.58 -6.92
CA VAL A 190 5.99 7.19 -6.91
C VAL A 190 6.21 6.52 -8.27
N PHE A 191 5.86 7.20 -9.38
CA PHE A 191 6.06 6.67 -10.73
C PHE A 191 7.53 6.68 -11.15
N TYR A 192 8.32 7.65 -10.72
CA TYR A 192 9.76 7.69 -10.98
C TYR A 192 10.48 6.51 -10.31
N LYS A 193 10.18 6.22 -9.04
CA LYS A 193 10.67 5.01 -8.34
C LYS A 193 10.30 3.74 -9.11
N THR A 194 9.07 3.66 -9.58
CA THR A 194 8.56 2.53 -10.37
C THR A 194 9.34 2.34 -11.67
N ILE A 195 9.61 3.41 -12.41
CA ILE A 195 10.37 3.34 -13.68
C ILE A 195 11.83 2.98 -13.40
N ARG A 196 12.45 3.57 -12.38
CA ARG A 196 13.85 3.32 -12.01
C ARG A 196 14.09 1.89 -11.55
N ASN A 197 13.12 1.28 -10.87
CA ASN A 197 13.23 -0.08 -10.38
C ASN A 197 12.95 -1.14 -11.47
N ARG A 198 12.38 -0.76 -12.63
CA ARG A 198 12.22 -1.67 -13.78
C ARG A 198 13.56 -2.16 -14.37
N GLU A 199 14.69 -1.50 -14.08
CA GLU A 199 15.99 -1.82 -14.67
C GLU A 199 16.85 -2.84 -13.89
N ARG A 200 16.30 -3.64 -12.97
CA ARG A 200 17.02 -4.76 -12.32
C ARG A 200 16.14 -6.01 -12.34
N LYS A 201 16.39 -7.12 -13.06
CA LYS A 201 17.41 -7.65 -13.98
C LYS A 201 16.66 -8.25 -15.21
N PRO A 202 17.33 -8.58 -16.34
CA PRO A 202 16.81 -9.61 -17.24
C PRO A 202 16.64 -10.90 -16.44
N LEU A 203 15.52 -11.62 -16.65
CA LEU A 203 15.38 -13.01 -16.22
C LEU A 203 16.65 -13.78 -16.62
N GLU A 204 17.33 -14.41 -15.66
CA GLU A 204 18.32 -15.44 -15.98
C GLU A 204 17.58 -16.50 -16.78
N ILE A 205 17.82 -16.52 -18.09
CA ILE A 205 17.39 -17.62 -18.95
C ILE A 205 18.06 -18.85 -18.36
N SER A 206 17.27 -19.81 -17.87
CA SER A 206 17.83 -21.08 -17.43
C SER A 206 18.64 -21.66 -18.59
N GLU A 207 19.88 -22.07 -18.34
CA GLU A 207 20.80 -22.65 -19.34
C GLU A 207 20.25 -23.92 -20.03
N GLN A 208 19.02 -24.34 -19.70
CA GLN A 208 18.34 -25.48 -20.28
C GLN A 208 17.78 -25.23 -21.70
N PHE A 209 17.83 -24.00 -22.22
CA PHE A 209 17.34 -23.71 -23.59
C PHE A 209 18.36 -23.90 -24.71
N TYR A 210 19.65 -24.15 -24.42
CA TYR A 210 20.68 -24.28 -25.46
C TYR A 210 20.88 -25.69 -26.04
N GLN A 211 20.08 -26.70 -25.66
CA GLN A 211 20.26 -28.06 -26.19
C GLN A 211 19.35 -28.46 -27.36
N ASN A 212 18.51 -27.57 -27.89
CA ASN A 212 17.57 -27.95 -28.97
C ASN A 212 17.68 -27.15 -30.28
N ILE A 213 18.70 -26.30 -30.49
CA ILE A 213 18.82 -25.52 -31.74
C ILE A 213 19.61 -26.25 -32.85
N ASP A 214 20.25 -27.40 -32.57
CA ASP A 214 21.02 -28.14 -33.56
C ASP A 214 20.19 -29.06 -34.49
N THR A 215 18.86 -28.92 -34.55
CA THR A 215 18.02 -29.79 -35.41
C THR A 215 17.14 -29.08 -36.43
N ILE A 216 17.25 -27.76 -36.61
CA ILE A 216 16.49 -27.03 -37.64
C ILE A 216 17.43 -26.37 -38.67
N THR A 217 18.25 -27.18 -39.34
CA THR A 217 18.91 -26.79 -40.59
C THR A 217 18.75 -27.87 -41.66
N THR A 218 17.51 -28.14 -42.04
CA THR A 218 17.19 -28.73 -43.35
C THR A 218 15.84 -28.22 -43.83
N LEU A 219 15.80 -26.98 -44.33
CA LEU A 219 14.74 -26.53 -45.23
C LEU A 219 15.35 -25.87 -46.47
N PRO A 220 14.77 -26.08 -47.67
CA PRO A 220 15.46 -25.98 -48.96
C PRO A 220 15.67 -24.54 -49.42
N ASP A 221 16.69 -24.36 -50.27
CA ASP A 221 17.12 -23.08 -50.86
C ASP A 221 15.96 -22.26 -51.45
N ILE A 222 15.54 -21.22 -50.72
CA ILE A 222 14.67 -20.18 -51.25
C ILE A 222 15.57 -19.09 -51.84
N ASN A 223 15.72 -19.12 -53.17
CA ASN A 223 16.42 -18.09 -53.94
C ASN A 223 15.58 -16.80 -53.95
N MET A 224 15.83 -15.88 -53.01
CA MET A 224 15.23 -14.54 -53.04
C MET A 224 16.14 -13.57 -53.81
N LYS A 225 15.69 -13.14 -55.00
CA LYS A 225 16.30 -12.01 -55.72
C LYS A 225 15.75 -10.70 -55.15
N SER A 226 16.61 -9.91 -54.53
CA SER A 226 16.33 -8.51 -54.21
C SER A 226 16.86 -7.60 -55.33
N SER A 227 16.00 -6.71 -55.82
CA SER A 227 16.33 -5.66 -56.78
C SER A 227 16.09 -4.32 -56.12
N SER A 228 17.16 -3.60 -55.78
CA SER A 228 17.12 -2.16 -55.54
C SER A 228 18.50 -1.56 -55.76
N ALA A 229 18.52 -0.51 -56.57
CA ALA A 229 19.71 0.15 -57.08
C ALA A 229 20.39 1.06 -56.04
N GLN A 230 21.66 1.35 -56.31
CA GLN A 230 22.51 2.44 -55.78
C GLN A 230 23.38 2.12 -54.53
N LEU A 231 24.61 1.70 -54.87
CA LEU A 231 25.94 1.98 -54.29
C LEU A 231 26.08 2.25 -52.78
N GLY A 232 26.54 1.22 -52.08
CA GLY A 232 27.41 1.32 -50.90
C GLY A 232 28.20 0.00 -50.79
N ASN A 233 29.51 0.05 -50.99
CA ASN A 233 30.36 -1.13 -51.19
C ASN A 233 30.46 -2.00 -49.93
N LEU A 234 30.23 -3.32 -50.08
CA LEU A 234 30.26 -4.35 -49.02
C LEU A 234 31.70 -4.78 -48.63
N SER A 235 32.73 -4.03 -49.02
CA SER A 235 34.14 -4.38 -48.84
C SER A 235 34.72 -4.09 -47.45
N MET A 236 33.89 -3.90 -46.43
CA MET A 236 34.35 -3.58 -45.06
C MET A 236 34.07 -4.64 -43.99
N ILE A 237 33.48 -5.80 -44.32
CA ILE A 237 33.10 -6.77 -43.27
C ILE A 237 33.97 -8.02 -43.22
N ASN A 238 34.82 -8.31 -44.21
CA ASN A 238 35.72 -9.47 -44.14
C ASN A 238 37.13 -9.17 -44.65
N LYS A 239 38.04 -8.86 -43.72
CA LYS A 239 39.45 -9.24 -43.86
C LYS A 239 39.90 -9.99 -42.62
N PRO A 240 40.38 -11.24 -42.75
CA PRO A 240 41.03 -11.96 -41.67
C PRO A 240 42.42 -11.37 -41.40
N ASN A 241 42.76 -11.18 -40.12
CA ASN A 241 44.11 -10.83 -39.69
C ASN A 241 45.02 -12.05 -39.86
N SER A 242 45.93 -12.00 -40.84
CA SER A 242 47.17 -12.77 -40.81
C SER A 242 48.33 -11.91 -41.31
N ASP A 243 49.45 -12.06 -40.61
CA ASP A 243 50.84 -11.86 -41.08
C ASP A 243 51.43 -10.44 -41.00
N PHE A 244 52.00 -10.13 -39.84
CA PHE A 244 53.20 -9.28 -39.76
C PHE A 244 54.42 -10.16 -40.08
N VAL A 245 55.10 -9.86 -41.18
CA VAL A 245 56.44 -10.37 -41.51
C VAL A 245 57.47 -9.25 -41.31
N THR A 246 58.58 -9.68 -40.74
CA THR A 246 59.85 -9.02 -40.38
C THR A 246 60.51 -8.16 -41.45
N PHE A 247 61.29 -7.17 -41.02
CA PHE A 247 62.53 -6.74 -41.68
C PHE A 247 63.63 -6.50 -40.63
N ASP A 248 64.70 -7.27 -40.75
CA ASP A 248 66.04 -6.95 -40.23
C ASP A 248 66.64 -5.78 -41.02
N GLU A 249 67.51 -5.00 -40.39
CA GLU A 249 68.82 -4.66 -40.99
C GLU A 249 69.83 -4.14 -39.94
N GLU A 250 70.97 -4.83 -39.92
CA GLU A 250 72.27 -4.53 -39.30
C GLU A 250 72.75 -3.07 -39.44
N LYS A 251 73.62 -2.56 -38.55
CA LYS A 251 75.10 -2.78 -38.56
C LYS A 251 75.88 -1.76 -37.69
N SER A 252 77.03 -2.24 -37.20
CA SER A 252 78.23 -1.55 -36.66
C SER A 252 78.30 -1.34 -35.15
#